data_AF-A0A7K2BT77-F1
#
_entry.id   AF-A0A7K2BT77-F1
#
_cell.length_a   1.000
_cell.length_b   1.000
_cell.length_c   1.000
_cell.angle_alpha   90.00
_cell.angle_beta   90.00
_cell.angle_gamma   90.00
#
_symmetry.space_group_name_H-M   'P 1'
#
loop_
_entity.id
_entity.type
_entity.pdbx_description
1 polymer ?
#
loop_
_entity_poly.entity_id
_entity_poly.type
_entity_poly.pdbx_seq_one_letter_code
_entity_poly.pdbx_strand_id
1 'polypeptide(L)' 'MIACSTATVDETRALGGAVAAVADTGDVVVLVGDLGAGKTAFVQGFAATLGVTAP' A
#
# COMPACT_ATOMS: atom_id res chain seq x y z
N MET A 1 7.52 14.71 -8.62
CA MET A 1 8.00 13.51 -7.91
C MET A 1 7.43 13.58 -6.51
N ILE A 2 6.65 12.57 -6.08
CA ILE A 2 6.13 12.49 -4.71
C ILE A 2 7.07 11.56 -3.94
N ALA A 3 7.48 11.97 -2.74
CA ALA A 3 8.30 11.17 -1.85
C ALA A 3 7.74 11.25 -0.43
N CYS A 4 7.79 10.14 0.29
CA CYS A 4 7.40 10.03 1.69
C CYS A 4 8.23 8.96 2.39
N SER A 5 8.23 8.98 3.72
CA SER A 5 8.91 7.98 4.55
C SER A 5 7.97 7.54 5.66
N THR A 6 8.04 6.26 6.02
CA THR A 6 7.30 5.68 7.15
C THR A 6 8.30 5.14 8.18
N ALA A 7 7.97 5.24 9.45
CA ALA A 7 8.76 4.75 10.57
C ALA A 7 8.21 3.44 11.15
N THR A 8 6.97 3.08 10.81
CA THR A 8 6.28 1.90 11.34
C THR A 8 5.57 1.12 10.24
N VAL A 9 5.27 -0.16 10.51
CA VAL A 9 4.52 -1.01 9.58
C VAL A 9 3.09 -0.49 9.38
N ASP A 10 2.48 0.07 10.43
CA ASP A 10 1.13 0.63 10.36
C ASP A 10 1.08 1.91 9.53
N GLU A 11 2.12 2.74 9.56
CA GLU A 11 2.26 3.85 8.63
C GLU A 11 2.40 3.37 7.18
N THR A 12 3.12 2.29 6.92
CA THR A 12 3.20 1.69 5.57
C THR A 12 1.85 1.16 5.10
N ARG A 13 1.02 0.61 5.99
CA ARG A 13 -0.37 0.24 5.70
C ARG A 13 -1.22 1.47 5.40
N ALA A 14 -1.12 2.51 6.23
CA ALA A 14 -1.84 3.77 6.02
C ALA A 14 -1.47 4.41 4.67
N LEU A 15 -0.18 4.37 4.29
CA LEU A 15 0.29 4.80 2.98
C LEU A 15 -0.35 3.97 1.85
N GLY A 16 -0.38 2.64 1.98
CA GLY A 16 -1.07 1.77 1.03
C GLY A 16 -2.54 2.14 0.86
N GLY A 17 -3.24 2.40 1.96
CA GLY A 17 -4.63 2.84 1.95
C GLY A 17 -4.82 4.20 1.29
N ALA A 18 -3.92 5.15 1.52
CA ALA A 18 -3.97 6.46 0.87
C ALA A 18 -3.82 6.37 -0.66
N VAL A 19 -2.98 5.44 -1.15
CA VAL A 19 -2.85 5.18 -2.58
C VAL A 19 -4.11 4.48 -3.13
N ALA A 20 -4.68 3.52 -2.39
CA ALA A 20 -5.93 2.85 -2.78
C ALA A 20 -7.10 3.82 -2.95
N ALA A 21 -7.18 4.85 -2.10
CA ALA A 21 -8.25 5.85 -2.14
C ALA A 21 -8.26 6.71 -3.42
N VAL A 22 -7.17 6.71 -4.19
CA VAL A 22 -7.03 7.44 -5.47
C VAL A 22 -6.84 6.54 -6.68
N ALA A 23 -6.83 5.22 -6.48
CA ALA A 23 -6.71 4.24 -7.55
C ALA A 23 -8.08 4.01 -8.22
N ASP A 24 -8.08 3.79 -9.53
CA ASP A 24 -9.30 3.51 -10.30
C ASP A 24 -9.19 2.18 -11.07
N THR A 25 -10.32 1.76 -11.63
CA THR A 25 -10.44 0.53 -12.41
C THR A 25 -9.50 0.59 -13.62
N GLY A 26 -8.59 -0.37 -13.71
CA GLY A 26 -7.61 -0.48 -14.80
C GLY A 26 -6.21 0.00 -14.43
N ASP A 27 -6.03 0.65 -13.27
CA ASP A 27 -4.71 1.02 -12.79
C ASP A 27 -3.85 -0.21 -12.45
N VAL A 28 -2.55 -0.09 -12.71
CA VAL A 28 -1.55 -1.11 -12.37
C VAL A 28 -0.49 -0.50 -11.47
N VAL A 29 -0.44 -0.98 -10.23
CA VAL A 29 0.54 -0.54 -9.23
C VAL A 29 1.64 -1.59 -9.10
N VAL A 30 2.89 -1.21 -9.42
CA VAL A 30 4.07 -2.08 -9.28
C VAL A 30 4.83 -1.72 -8.01
N LEU A 31 5.04 -2.70 -7.12
CA LEU A 31 5.84 -2.54 -5.91
C LEU A 31 7.24 -3.13 -6.11
N VAL A 32 8.27 -2.30 -5.95
CA VAL A 32 9.67 -2.68 -6.11
C VAL A 32 10.42 -2.46 -4.80
N GLY A 33 11.29 -3.40 -4.44
CA GLY A 33 12.14 -3.33 -3.24
C GLY A 33 12.57 -4.72 -2.77
N ASP A 34 13.52 -4.78 -1.86
CA ASP A 34 14.10 -6.02 -1.36
C ASP A 34 13.16 -6.83 -0.46
N LEU A 35 13.60 -8.04 -0.07
CA LEU A 35 12.92 -8.83 0.94
C LEU A 35 12.85 -8.03 2.26
N GLY A 36 11.66 -7.93 2.86
CA GLY A 36 11.46 -7.15 4.07
C GLY A 36 11.23 -5.65 3.85
N ALA A 37 11.28 -5.13 2.61
CA ALA A 37 11.08 -3.71 2.32
C ALA A 37 9.65 -3.15 2.59
N GLY A 38 8.75 -3.95 3.16
CA GLY A 38 7.38 -3.50 3.51
C GLY A 38 6.33 -3.61 2.40
N LYS A 39 6.66 -4.17 1.22
CA LYS A 39 5.72 -4.36 0.10
C LYS A 39 4.41 -5.04 0.52
N THR A 40 4.48 -6.12 1.29
CA THR A 40 3.29 -6.85 1.77
C THR A 40 2.46 -6.01 2.73
N ALA A 41 3.07 -5.22 3.62
CA ALA A 41 2.35 -4.32 4.51
C ALA A 41 1.62 -3.22 3.73
N PHE A 42 2.24 -2.69 2.68
CA PHE A 42 1.58 -1.75 1.76
C PHE A 42 0.34 -2.37 1.12
N VAL A 43 0.46 -3.59 0.54
CA VAL A 43 -0.67 -4.30 -0.09
C VAL A 43 -1.80 -4.57 0.91
N GLN A 44 -1.47 -4.93 2.15
CA GLN A 44 -2.48 -5.17 3.19
C GLN A 44 -3.31 -3.91 3.45
N GLY A 45 -2.66 -2.75 3.61
CA GLY A 45 -3.35 -1.48 3.80
C GLY A 45 -4.16 -1.07 2.57
N PHE A 46 -3.58 -1.23 1.38
CA PHE A 46 -4.23 -0.96 0.10
C PHE A 46 -5.52 -1.79 -0.06
N ALA A 47 -5.43 -3.10 0.13
CA ALA A 47 -6.57 -4.02 0.00
C ALA A 47 -7.65 -3.76 1.06
N ALA A 48 -7.25 -3.51 2.32
CA ALA A 48 -8.18 -3.21 3.40
C ALA A 48 -9.01 -1.94 3.09
N THR A 49 -8.39 -0.90 2.53
CA THR A 49 -9.11 0.32 2.11
C THR A 49 -10.10 0.06 0.97
N LEU A 50 -9.84 -0.92 0.11
CA LEU A 50 -10.78 -1.36 -0.92
C LEU A 50 -11.88 -2.30 -0.40
N GLY A 51 -11.93 -2.57 0.91
CA GLY A 51 -12.96 -3.41 1.54
C GLY A 51 -12.64 -4.90 1.53
N VAL A 52 -11.40 -5.30 1.26
CA VAL A 52 -10.97 -6.71 1.37
C VAL A 52 -10.75 -7.04 2.84
N THR A 53 -11.55 -7.96 3.38
CA THR A 53 -11.56 -8.33 4.80
C THR A 53 -11.06 -9.75 5.10
N ALA A 54 -10.80 -10.54 4.06
CA ALA A 54 -10.30 -11.91 4.15
C ALA A 54 -9.19 -12.13 3.10
N PRO A 55 -8.24 -13.05 3.35
CA PRO A 55 -7.20 -13.41 2.40
C PRO A 55 -7.73 -14.06 1.12
#